data_AF-A0A6U8W0B2-F1
#
_entry.id   AF-A0A6U8W0B2-F1
#
_cell.length_a   1.000
_cell.length_b   1.000
_cell.length_c   1.000
_cell.angle_alpha   90.00
_cell.angle_beta   90.00
_cell.angle_gamma   90.00
#
_symmetry.space_group_name_H-M   'P 1'
#
loop_
_entity.id
_entity.type
_entity.pdbx_description
1 polymer ?
#
loop_
_entity_poly.entity_id
_entity_poly.type
_entity_poly.pdbx_seq_one_letter_code
_entity_poly.pdbx_strand_id
1 'polypeptide(L)'
;MGSRIEIRAACQTNSSFIRAARFVLTQRGCTFGKTVVLCGGPDWPTSVLTGILGLSCPKMLFGSIPVVLLILPSTAMGSALIMANRPGWDLAASAMTMAMLATQMGASVGFVAVIEHAATAYEAEIAALPIDEEVAALDEARALYATAWRNASDWRDASYPAAARVLAVTAAAAGLVGCHLSVLAACFARVTVADRFDAPPISGNPLNVVRGGAGYALLASFLGGLLLLLLHRAWLGRRTRARLVVEEAAVARRGPDKAMAPKGAAEAPVLEQGKVWGVHY
;
A
#
# COMPACT_ATOMS: atom_id res chain seq x y z
N MET A 1 -10.88 -10.56 10.97
CA MET A 1 -10.44 -9.37 10.20
C MET A 1 -11.17 -9.25 8.87
N GLY A 2 -11.33 -10.33 8.09
CA GLY A 2 -12.05 -10.30 6.81
C GLY A 2 -13.54 -9.89 6.85
N SER A 3 -14.19 -9.83 8.01
CA SER A 3 -15.59 -9.37 8.12
C SER A 3 -15.78 -7.86 8.01
N ARG A 4 -14.71 -7.06 8.15
CA ARG A 4 -14.79 -5.60 8.06
C ARG A 4 -14.55 -5.13 6.63
N ILE A 5 -15.54 -4.50 6.02
CA ILE A 5 -15.50 -3.99 4.64
C ILE A 5 -14.30 -3.06 4.43
N GLU A 6 -14.02 -2.17 5.39
CA GLU A 6 -12.88 -1.24 5.30
C GLU A 6 -11.53 -1.94 5.16
N ILE A 7 -11.35 -3.09 5.83
CA ILE A 7 -10.12 -3.88 5.77
C ILE A 7 -10.03 -4.57 4.41
N ARG A 8 -11.13 -5.17 3.92
CA ARG A 8 -11.17 -5.80 2.60
C ARG A 8 -10.92 -4.80 1.45
N ALA A 9 -11.46 -3.58 1.59
CA ALA A 9 -11.24 -2.49 0.65
C ALA A 9 -9.80 -1.95 0.72
N ALA A 10 -9.23 -1.80 1.92
CA ALA A 10 -7.83 -1.40 2.09
C ALA A 10 -6.85 -2.41 1.45
N CYS A 11 -7.20 -3.70 1.47
CA CYS A 11 -6.45 -4.76 0.77
C CYS A 11 -6.75 -4.85 -0.74
N GLN A 12 -7.59 -3.97 -1.30
CA GLN A 12 -7.93 -3.91 -2.73
C GLN A 12 -8.38 -5.27 -3.29
N THR A 13 -9.26 -5.96 -2.58
CA THR A 13 -9.73 -7.33 -2.91
C THR A 13 -10.31 -7.48 -4.32
N ASN A 14 -10.87 -6.42 -4.89
CA ASN A 14 -11.42 -6.40 -6.25
C ASN A 14 -10.40 -6.02 -7.35
N SER A 15 -9.16 -5.67 -7.00
CA SER A 15 -8.12 -5.35 -7.99
C SER A 15 -7.72 -6.58 -8.81
N SER A 16 -7.31 -6.37 -10.06
CA SER A 16 -6.82 -7.44 -10.95
C SER A 16 -5.67 -8.22 -10.33
N PHE A 17 -4.73 -7.53 -9.68
CA PHE A 17 -3.59 -8.12 -8.99
C PHE A 17 -4.02 -9.09 -7.88
N ILE A 18 -4.92 -8.68 -7.00
CA ILE A 18 -5.37 -9.51 -5.88
C ILE A 18 -6.26 -10.66 -6.36
N ARG A 19 -7.08 -10.43 -7.39
CA ARG A 19 -7.89 -11.49 -8.01
C ARG A 19 -7.03 -12.54 -8.72
N ALA A 20 -5.97 -12.12 -9.41
CA ALA A 20 -4.98 -13.02 -10.00
C ALA A 20 -4.23 -13.82 -8.92
N ALA A 21 -3.79 -13.18 -7.84
CA ALA A 21 -3.21 -13.88 -6.70
C ALA A 21 -4.19 -14.90 -6.09
N ARG A 22 -5.47 -14.52 -5.91
CA ARG A 22 -6.52 -15.44 -5.44
C ARG A 22 -6.65 -16.65 -6.35
N PHE A 23 -6.66 -16.44 -7.67
CA PHE A 23 -6.74 -17.50 -8.66
C PHE A 23 -5.59 -18.50 -8.50
N VAL A 24 -4.34 -18.02 -8.50
CA VAL A 24 -3.13 -18.86 -8.32
C VAL A 24 -3.18 -19.63 -7.01
N LEU A 25 -3.56 -18.98 -5.91
CA LEU A 25 -3.62 -19.61 -4.59
C LEU A 25 -4.77 -20.62 -4.44
N THR A 26 -5.83 -20.51 -5.24
CA THR A 26 -6.99 -21.42 -5.24
C THR A 26 -6.73 -22.71 -6.03
N GLN A 27 -5.74 -22.73 -6.92
CA GLN A 27 -5.38 -23.92 -7.71
C GLN A 27 -5.18 -25.16 -6.83
N ARG A 28 -5.50 -26.35 -7.35
CA ARG A 28 -5.36 -27.61 -6.60
C ARG A 28 -3.87 -27.96 -6.40
N GLY A 29 -3.54 -28.48 -5.22
CA GLY A 29 -2.18 -28.88 -4.85
C GLY A 29 -1.26 -27.74 -4.41
N CYS A 30 0.03 -28.06 -4.23
CA CYS A 30 1.11 -27.10 -3.99
C CYS A 30 1.84 -26.83 -5.32
N THR A 31 1.24 -25.99 -6.16
CA THR A 31 1.85 -25.60 -7.43
C THR A 31 3.04 -24.68 -7.19
N PHE A 32 3.99 -24.67 -8.12
CA PHE A 32 5.14 -23.75 -8.07
C PHE A 32 4.68 -22.29 -7.94
N GLY A 33 3.68 -21.88 -8.73
CA GLY A 33 3.10 -20.54 -8.64
C GLY A 33 2.55 -20.21 -7.25
N LYS A 34 1.90 -21.17 -6.58
CA LYS A 34 1.41 -20.98 -5.21
C LYS A 34 2.55 -20.78 -4.22
N THR A 35 3.60 -21.60 -4.29
CA THR A 35 4.77 -21.45 -3.41
C THR A 35 5.49 -20.13 -3.67
N VAL A 36 5.67 -19.75 -4.93
CA VAL A 36 6.29 -18.46 -5.30
C VAL A 36 5.44 -17.29 -4.79
N VAL A 37 4.12 -17.38 -4.86
CA VAL A 37 3.24 -16.35 -4.30
C VAL A 37 3.33 -16.27 -2.77
N LEU A 38 3.35 -17.43 -2.09
CA LEU A 38 3.38 -17.49 -0.64
C LEU A 38 4.74 -17.12 -0.02
N CYS A 39 5.84 -17.42 -0.70
CA CYS A 39 7.19 -17.16 -0.20
C CYS A 39 7.82 -15.88 -0.77
N GLY A 40 7.52 -15.53 -2.02
CA GLY A 40 8.08 -14.35 -2.69
C GLY A 40 7.26 -13.07 -2.51
N GLY A 41 5.98 -13.21 -2.13
CA GLY A 41 5.16 -12.08 -1.72
C GLY A 41 5.59 -11.51 -0.36
N PRO A 42 5.25 -10.25 -0.06
CA PRO A 42 5.51 -9.68 1.25
C PRO A 42 4.72 -10.49 2.31
N ASP A 43 5.41 -10.96 3.34
CA ASP A 43 4.95 -11.97 4.32
C ASP A 43 3.65 -11.58 5.03
N TRP A 44 3.58 -10.35 5.53
CA TRP A 44 2.44 -9.79 6.25
C TRP A 44 1.20 -9.65 5.35
N PRO A 45 1.25 -8.91 4.23
CA PRO A 45 0.07 -8.77 3.39
C PRO A 45 -0.34 -10.10 2.76
N THR A 46 0.58 -11.00 2.41
CA THR A 46 0.24 -12.31 1.83
C THR A 46 -0.51 -13.18 2.84
N SER A 47 -0.01 -13.29 4.07
CA SER A 47 -0.65 -14.10 5.12
C SER A 47 -2.02 -13.54 5.52
N VAL A 48 -2.14 -12.21 5.70
CA VAL A 48 -3.42 -11.56 6.00
C VAL A 48 -4.41 -11.74 4.84
N LEU A 49 -3.93 -11.57 3.60
CA LEU A 49 -4.75 -11.71 2.40
C LEU A 49 -5.29 -13.12 2.25
N THR A 50 -4.53 -14.17 2.58
CA THR A 50 -5.06 -15.54 2.54
C THR A 50 -6.29 -15.73 3.44
N GLY A 51 -6.31 -15.08 4.61
CA GLY A 51 -7.45 -15.06 5.51
C GLY A 51 -8.61 -14.22 5.00
N ILE A 52 -8.34 -13.06 4.40
CA ILE A 52 -9.36 -12.19 3.80
C ILE A 52 -10.04 -12.86 2.61
N LEU A 53 -9.27 -13.57 1.78
CA LEU A 53 -9.75 -14.29 0.60
C LEU A 53 -10.46 -15.62 0.92
N GLY A 54 -10.48 -16.02 2.21
CA GLY A 54 -11.13 -17.26 2.67
C GLY A 54 -10.42 -18.53 2.20
N LEU A 55 -9.09 -18.48 2.02
CA LEU A 55 -8.31 -19.63 1.58
C LEU A 55 -8.09 -20.62 2.73
N SER A 56 -7.93 -21.90 2.41
CA SER A 56 -7.73 -22.94 3.42
C SER A 56 -6.35 -22.81 4.09
N CYS A 57 -6.33 -22.49 5.38
CA CYS A 57 -5.11 -22.30 6.17
C CYS A 57 -4.08 -23.44 6.03
N PRO A 58 -4.45 -24.75 6.14
CA PRO A 58 -3.46 -25.82 6.02
C PRO A 58 -2.72 -25.81 4.68
N LYS A 59 -3.42 -25.57 3.56
CA LYS A 59 -2.79 -25.52 2.23
C LYS A 59 -1.83 -24.34 2.09
N MET A 60 -2.15 -23.20 2.72
CA MET A 60 -1.27 -22.04 2.70
C MET A 60 -0.01 -22.30 3.54
N LEU A 61 -0.16 -22.88 4.73
CA LEU A 61 0.99 -23.26 5.57
C LEU A 61 1.93 -24.24 4.87
N PHE A 62 1.38 -25.29 4.22
CA PHE A 62 2.19 -26.23 3.45
C PHE A 62 2.88 -25.55 2.25
N GLY A 63 2.18 -24.67 1.54
CA GLY A 63 2.76 -23.92 0.42
C GLY A 63 3.87 -22.95 0.84
N SER A 64 3.87 -22.50 2.10
CA SER A 64 4.89 -21.62 2.68
C SER A 64 6.12 -22.35 3.22
N ILE A 65 6.15 -23.68 3.29
CA ILE A 65 7.31 -24.44 3.83
C ILE A 65 8.65 -24.03 3.18
N PRO A 66 8.73 -23.81 1.85
CA PRO A 66 9.97 -23.40 1.20
C PRO A 66 10.51 -22.02 1.62
N VAL A 67 9.77 -21.23 2.42
CA VAL A 67 10.22 -19.93 2.95
C VAL A 67 11.52 -20.03 3.75
N VAL A 68 11.82 -21.21 4.30
CA VAL A 68 13.09 -21.48 4.99
C VAL A 68 14.28 -21.15 4.10
N LEU A 69 14.19 -21.40 2.78
CA LEU A 69 15.25 -21.09 1.83
C LEU A 69 15.51 -19.58 1.66
N LEU A 70 14.54 -18.73 2.00
CA LEU A 70 14.69 -17.26 2.00
C LEU A 70 15.20 -16.75 3.36
N ILE A 71 14.81 -17.40 4.45
CA ILE A 71 15.19 -17.03 5.82
C ILE A 71 16.66 -17.39 6.10
N LEU A 72 17.12 -18.54 5.63
CA LEU A 72 18.49 -19.02 5.86
C LEU A 72 19.58 -18.02 5.42
N PRO A 73 19.61 -17.51 4.16
CA PRO A 73 20.63 -16.55 3.76
C PRO A 73 20.50 -15.21 4.50
N SER A 74 19.27 -14.79 4.83
CA SER A 74 19.03 -13.55 5.58
C SER A 74 19.57 -13.61 7.01
N THR A 75 19.34 -14.73 7.70
CA THR A 75 19.86 -14.96 9.05
C THR A 75 21.38 -15.16 9.05
N ALA A 76 21.91 -15.92 8.09
CA ALA A 76 23.35 -16.11 7.92
C ALA A 76 24.08 -14.78 7.63
N MET A 77 23.51 -13.91 6.79
CA MET A 77 24.02 -12.56 6.56
C MET A 77 24.08 -11.74 7.85
N GLY A 78 22.99 -11.74 8.64
CA GLY A 78 22.96 -11.03 9.92
C GLY A 78 24.04 -11.51 10.89
N SER A 79 24.22 -12.83 11.02
CA SER A 79 25.29 -13.41 11.83
C SER A 79 26.68 -13.05 11.31
N ALA A 80 26.90 -13.12 10.00
CA ALA A 80 28.19 -12.79 9.39
C ALA A 80 28.56 -11.31 9.56
N LEU A 81 27.58 -10.39 9.47
CA LEU A 81 27.79 -8.95 9.71
C LEU A 81 28.22 -8.65 11.14
N ILE A 82 27.65 -9.34 12.13
CA ILE A 82 28.08 -9.21 13.55
C ILE A 82 29.53 -9.68 13.72
N MET A 83 29.94 -10.68 12.94
CA MET A 83 31.28 -11.25 13.00
C MET A 83 32.30 -10.53 12.09
N ALA A 84 31.89 -9.56 11.27
CA ALA A 84 32.73 -8.93 10.25
C ALA A 84 34.03 -8.31 10.82
N ASN A 85 34.00 -7.79 12.06
CA ASN A 85 35.19 -7.25 12.73
C ASN A 85 36.24 -8.33 13.11
N ARG A 86 35.97 -9.62 12.87
CA ARG A 86 36.92 -10.72 13.11
C ARG A 86 37.66 -11.07 11.82
N PRO A 87 38.97 -11.38 11.88
CA PRO A 87 39.74 -11.77 10.71
C PRO A 87 39.08 -12.91 9.92
N GLY A 88 38.95 -12.73 8.61
CA GLY A 88 38.41 -13.74 7.68
C GLY A 88 36.89 -13.76 7.51
N TRP A 89 36.13 -12.95 8.27
CA TRP A 89 34.67 -12.92 8.16
C TRP A 89 34.13 -11.93 7.12
N ASP A 90 34.94 -10.99 6.61
CA ASP A 90 34.53 -10.00 5.62
C ASP A 90 34.05 -10.63 4.30
N LEU A 91 34.76 -11.66 3.83
CA LEU A 91 34.38 -12.40 2.62
C LEU A 91 33.07 -13.17 2.83
N ALA A 92 32.90 -13.80 4.00
CA ALA A 92 31.69 -14.52 4.35
C ALA A 92 30.49 -13.57 4.46
N ALA A 93 30.65 -12.40 5.09
CA ALA A 93 29.62 -11.37 5.18
C ALA A 93 29.20 -10.87 3.79
N SER A 94 30.17 -10.61 2.92
CA SER A 94 29.90 -10.19 1.53
C SER A 94 29.18 -11.28 0.73
N ALA A 95 29.63 -12.53 0.81
CA ALA A 95 29.02 -13.67 0.13
C ALA A 95 27.58 -13.93 0.60
N MET A 96 27.33 -13.90 1.91
CA MET A 96 25.99 -14.07 2.46
C MET A 96 25.07 -12.90 2.11
N THR A 97 25.60 -11.68 2.03
CA THR A 97 24.84 -10.51 1.55
C THR A 97 24.42 -10.69 0.10
N MET A 98 25.33 -11.12 -0.78
CA MET A 98 24.99 -11.41 -2.18
C MET A 98 23.97 -12.54 -2.31
N ALA A 99 24.13 -13.62 -1.53
CA ALA A 99 23.19 -14.73 -1.52
C ALA A 99 21.80 -14.28 -1.07
N MET A 100 21.71 -13.51 0.01
CA MET A 100 20.46 -12.92 0.51
C MET A 100 19.79 -12.05 -0.55
N LEU A 101 20.54 -11.12 -1.15
CA LEU A 101 20.02 -10.24 -2.20
C LEU A 101 19.49 -11.04 -3.40
N ALA A 102 20.27 -12.02 -3.87
CA ALA A 102 19.87 -12.87 -4.99
C ALA A 102 18.58 -13.67 -4.67
N THR A 103 18.49 -14.28 -3.49
CA THR A 103 17.29 -15.04 -3.10
C THR A 103 16.07 -14.15 -2.92
N GLN A 104 16.22 -12.98 -2.30
CA GLN A 104 15.10 -12.07 -2.07
C GLN A 104 14.61 -11.41 -3.36
N MET A 105 15.54 -10.91 -4.19
CA MET A 105 15.18 -10.34 -5.49
C MET A 105 14.56 -11.40 -6.41
N GLY A 106 15.14 -12.61 -6.45
CA GLY A 106 14.59 -13.71 -7.24
C GLY A 106 13.18 -14.09 -6.82
N ALA A 107 12.91 -14.17 -5.52
CA ALA A 107 11.58 -14.47 -5.01
C ALA A 107 10.57 -13.35 -5.31
N SER A 108 10.95 -12.08 -5.15
CA SER A 108 10.07 -10.95 -5.46
C SER A 108 9.78 -10.81 -6.96
N VAL A 109 10.77 -11.02 -7.82
CA VAL A 109 10.56 -11.04 -9.28
C VAL A 109 9.69 -12.22 -9.68
N GLY A 110 9.94 -13.41 -9.12
CA GLY A 110 9.10 -14.59 -9.35
C GLY A 110 7.65 -14.37 -8.95
N PHE A 111 7.42 -13.72 -7.80
CA PHE A 111 6.09 -13.33 -7.33
C PHE A 111 5.34 -12.47 -8.34
N VAL A 112 5.97 -11.38 -8.79
CA VAL A 112 5.36 -10.47 -9.78
C VAL A 112 5.12 -11.20 -11.10
N ALA A 113 6.11 -11.95 -11.60
CA ALA A 113 6.01 -12.68 -12.86
C ALA A 113 4.88 -13.72 -12.86
N VAL A 114 4.70 -14.47 -11.76
CA VAL A 114 3.62 -15.45 -11.64
C VAL A 114 2.25 -14.76 -11.62
N ILE A 115 2.11 -13.64 -10.91
CA ILE A 115 0.84 -12.90 -10.87
C ILE A 115 0.52 -12.27 -12.22
N GLU A 116 1.50 -11.63 -12.86
CA GLU A 116 1.33 -11.01 -14.19
C GLU A 116 0.99 -12.05 -15.25
N HIS A 117 1.70 -13.19 -15.24
CA HIS A 117 1.36 -14.31 -16.11
C HIS A 117 -0.06 -14.82 -15.84
N ALA A 118 -0.46 -14.96 -14.58
CA ALA A 118 -1.82 -15.39 -14.25
C ALA A 118 -2.86 -14.37 -14.73
N ALA A 119 -2.62 -13.08 -14.50
CA ALA A 119 -3.51 -11.99 -14.87
C ALA A 119 -3.75 -11.89 -16.38
N THR A 120 -2.73 -12.21 -17.19
CA THR A 120 -2.79 -12.16 -18.66
C THR A 120 -3.30 -13.46 -19.27
N ALA A 121 -2.77 -14.61 -18.85
CA ALA A 121 -3.13 -15.90 -19.44
C ALA A 121 -4.53 -16.38 -19.04
N TYR A 122 -5.03 -15.98 -17.86
CA TYR A 122 -6.31 -16.42 -17.32
C TYR A 122 -7.27 -15.24 -17.09
N GLU A 123 -7.13 -14.15 -17.86
CA GLU A 123 -7.90 -12.92 -17.69
C GLU A 123 -9.41 -13.18 -17.65
N ALA A 124 -9.94 -13.98 -18.58
CA ALA A 124 -11.37 -14.30 -18.66
C ALA A 124 -11.86 -15.08 -17.43
N GLU A 125 -11.08 -16.04 -16.94
CA GLU A 125 -11.41 -16.82 -15.75
C GLU A 125 -11.36 -15.97 -14.49
N ILE A 126 -10.35 -15.10 -14.39
CA ILE A 126 -10.19 -14.16 -13.28
C ILE A 126 -11.33 -13.14 -13.30
N ALA A 127 -11.71 -12.63 -14.47
CA ALA A 127 -12.82 -11.69 -14.64
C ALA A 127 -14.17 -12.30 -14.21
N ALA A 128 -14.35 -13.61 -14.42
CA ALA A 128 -15.53 -14.34 -13.98
C ALA A 128 -15.59 -14.61 -12.47
N LEU A 129 -14.50 -14.39 -11.72
CA LEU A 129 -14.53 -14.55 -10.26
C LEU A 129 -15.51 -13.54 -9.63
N PRO A 130 -16.29 -13.96 -8.61
CA PRO A 130 -17.26 -13.07 -7.98
C PRO A 130 -16.56 -11.86 -7.36
N ILE A 131 -17.14 -10.68 -7.60
CA ILE A 131 -16.71 -9.40 -7.04
C ILE A 131 -17.28 -9.29 -5.62
N ASP A 132 -16.53 -8.64 -4.74
CA ASP A 132 -17.04 -8.23 -3.44
C ASP A 132 -17.87 -6.96 -3.60
N GLU A 133 -19.18 -7.12 -3.71
CA GLU A 133 -20.14 -6.03 -3.98
C GLU A 133 -20.11 -4.94 -2.90
N GLU A 134 -19.93 -5.31 -1.63
CA GLU A 134 -19.83 -4.35 -0.53
C GLU A 134 -18.57 -3.48 -0.65
N VAL A 135 -17.45 -4.08 -1.06
CA VAL A 135 -16.20 -3.34 -1.33
C VAL A 135 -16.35 -2.49 -2.59
N ALA A 136 -17.00 -2.99 -3.63
CA ALA A 136 -17.24 -2.24 -4.87
C ALA A 136 -18.06 -0.98 -4.60
N ALA A 137 -19.15 -1.09 -3.84
CA ALA A 137 -19.97 0.06 -3.44
C ALA A 137 -19.18 1.06 -2.57
N LEU A 138 -18.32 0.59 -1.66
CA LEU A 138 -17.47 1.47 -0.86
C LEU A 138 -16.41 2.17 -1.71
N ASP A 139 -15.80 1.48 -2.67
CA ASP A 139 -14.80 2.04 -3.56
C ASP A 139 -15.41 3.07 -4.51
N GLU A 140 -16.64 2.85 -5.00
CA GLU A 140 -17.40 3.84 -5.76
C GLU A 140 -17.67 5.09 -4.91
N ALA A 141 -18.18 4.93 -3.68
CA ALA A 141 -18.42 6.04 -2.77
C ALA A 141 -17.12 6.82 -2.46
N ARG A 142 -15.99 6.10 -2.28
CA ARG A 142 -14.66 6.71 -2.09
C ARG A 142 -14.18 7.43 -3.34
N ALA A 143 -14.42 6.89 -4.53
CA ALA A 143 -14.04 7.52 -5.80
C ALA A 143 -14.82 8.84 -6.04
N LEU A 144 -16.11 8.86 -5.71
CA LEU A 144 -16.94 10.07 -5.71
C LEU A 144 -16.38 11.11 -4.71
N TYR A 145 -16.14 10.70 -3.46
CA TYR A 145 -15.57 11.58 -2.46
C TYR A 145 -14.18 12.09 -2.85
N ALA A 146 -13.32 11.24 -3.42
CA ALA A 146 -11.98 11.62 -3.88
C ALA A 146 -12.03 12.65 -5.02
N THR A 147 -13.00 12.51 -5.93
CA THR A 147 -13.23 13.48 -7.00
C THR A 147 -13.72 14.82 -6.44
N ALA A 148 -14.70 14.80 -5.56
CA ALA A 148 -15.17 16.01 -4.88
C ALA A 148 -14.07 16.67 -4.04
N TRP A 149 -13.24 15.88 -3.37
CA TRP A 149 -12.08 16.36 -2.61
C TRP A 149 -11.07 17.04 -3.51
N ARG A 150 -10.69 16.40 -4.64
CA ARG A 150 -9.79 17.01 -5.64
C ARG A 150 -10.31 18.37 -6.09
N ASN A 151 -11.58 18.45 -6.45
CA ASN A 151 -12.22 19.69 -6.89
C ASN A 151 -12.30 20.74 -5.77
N ALA A 152 -12.62 20.34 -4.54
CA ALA A 152 -12.65 21.23 -3.39
C ALA A 152 -11.26 21.74 -2.99
N SER A 153 -10.22 20.96 -3.30
CA SER A 153 -8.82 21.25 -3.05
C SER A 153 -8.12 22.01 -4.17
N ASP A 154 -8.81 22.40 -5.26
CA ASP A 154 -8.20 23.20 -6.31
C ASP A 154 -7.95 24.63 -5.79
N TRP A 155 -6.67 25.00 -5.64
CA TRP A 155 -6.27 26.31 -5.13
C TRP A 155 -6.57 27.44 -6.10
N ARG A 156 -6.76 27.14 -7.39
CA ARG A 156 -7.05 28.11 -8.45
C ARG A 156 -8.50 28.57 -8.42
N ASP A 157 -9.38 27.84 -7.73
CA ASP A 157 -10.75 28.23 -7.52
C ASP A 157 -10.83 29.55 -6.75
N ALA A 158 -11.57 30.53 -7.30
CA ALA A 158 -11.76 31.84 -6.68
C ALA A 158 -12.41 31.76 -5.30
N SER A 159 -13.21 30.72 -5.06
CA SER A 159 -13.86 30.46 -3.77
C SER A 159 -12.93 29.82 -2.74
N TYR A 160 -11.67 29.54 -3.08
CA TYR A 160 -10.67 28.97 -2.16
C TYR A 160 -10.05 30.09 -1.29
N PRO A 161 -10.30 30.12 0.04
CA PRO A 161 -9.87 31.23 0.89
C PRO A 161 -8.35 31.35 1.00
N ALA A 162 -7.84 32.59 1.00
CA ALA A 162 -6.42 32.87 1.20
C ALA A 162 -5.89 32.32 2.54
N ALA A 163 -6.68 32.42 3.60
CA ALA A 163 -6.31 31.88 4.92
C ALA A 163 -6.07 30.35 4.89
N ALA A 164 -6.84 29.60 4.10
CA ALA A 164 -6.65 28.16 3.94
C ALA A 164 -5.39 27.84 3.13
N ARG A 165 -5.00 28.70 2.17
CA ARG A 165 -3.72 28.58 1.45
C ARG A 165 -2.55 28.81 2.39
N VAL A 166 -2.58 29.91 3.16
CA VAL A 166 -1.54 30.23 4.15
C VAL A 166 -1.39 29.08 5.14
N LEU A 167 -2.49 28.56 5.67
CA LEU A 167 -2.47 27.43 6.61
C LEU A 167 -1.76 26.20 6.03
N ALA A 168 -2.08 25.83 4.78
CA ALA A 168 -1.47 24.68 4.12
C ALA A 168 0.01 24.89 3.79
N VAL A 169 0.39 26.08 3.28
CA VAL A 169 1.80 26.42 3.00
C VAL A 169 2.62 26.41 4.28
N THR A 170 2.12 27.02 5.36
CA THR A 170 2.82 27.05 6.65
C THR A 170 2.98 25.65 7.23
N ALA A 171 1.96 24.80 7.13
CA ALA A 171 2.06 23.40 7.55
C ALA A 171 3.13 22.63 6.76
N ALA A 172 3.16 22.78 5.44
CA ALA A 172 4.16 22.16 4.58
C ALA A 172 5.58 22.67 4.87
N ALA A 173 5.74 23.99 5.03
CA ALA A 173 7.02 24.61 5.37
C ALA A 173 7.53 24.12 6.73
N ALA A 174 6.67 24.05 7.74
CA ALA A 174 7.04 23.50 9.05
C ALA A 174 7.49 22.03 8.95
N GLY A 175 6.81 21.21 8.15
CA GLY A 175 7.22 19.83 7.89
C GLY A 175 8.59 19.73 7.22
N LEU A 176 8.84 20.53 6.18
CA LEU A 176 10.13 20.58 5.48
C LEU A 176 11.26 21.05 6.39
N VAL A 177 11.05 22.15 7.13
CA VAL A 177 12.02 22.67 8.09
C VAL A 177 12.32 21.63 9.16
N GLY A 178 11.31 20.94 9.68
CA GLY A 178 11.51 19.85 10.64
C GLY A 178 12.36 18.71 10.06
N CYS A 179 12.05 18.26 8.84
CA CYS A 179 12.81 17.20 8.18
C CYS A 179 14.28 17.60 7.98
N HIS A 180 14.56 18.81 7.50
CA HIS A 180 15.92 19.29 7.32
C HIS A 180 16.67 19.51 8.65
N LEU A 181 16.01 20.07 9.67
CA LEU A 181 16.61 20.22 11.00
C LEU A 181 16.96 18.88 11.64
N SER A 182 16.20 17.82 11.36
CA SER A 182 16.50 16.47 11.88
C SER A 182 17.80 15.87 11.33
N VAL A 183 18.22 16.30 10.13
CA VAL A 183 19.43 15.83 9.45
C VAL A 183 20.61 16.75 9.74
N LEU A 184 20.39 18.07 9.70
CA LEU A 184 21.46 19.07 9.80
C LEU A 184 21.88 19.37 11.25
N ALA A 185 20.97 19.22 12.21
CA ALA A 185 21.29 19.39 13.62
C ALA A 185 21.31 18.02 14.30
N ALA A 186 22.23 17.85 15.26
CA ALA A 186 22.30 16.67 16.11
C ALA A 186 21.16 16.66 17.16
N CYS A 187 19.91 16.76 16.68
CA CYS A 187 18.67 16.86 17.45
C CYS A 187 18.36 15.59 18.24
N PHE A 188 18.91 14.45 17.82
CA PHE A 188 18.71 13.15 18.47
C PHE A 188 20.03 12.49 18.84
N ALA A 189 20.00 11.73 19.94
CA ALA A 189 21.08 10.84 20.30
C ALA A 189 21.13 9.65 19.34
N ARG A 190 22.35 9.22 18.98
CA ARG A 190 22.54 7.99 18.23
C ARG A 190 22.29 6.82 19.18
N VAL A 191 21.25 6.05 18.91
CA VAL A 191 20.90 4.82 19.62
C VAL A 191 20.94 3.68 18.62
N THR A 192 21.60 2.59 18.99
CA THR A 192 21.66 1.34 18.22
C THR A 192 20.91 0.24 18.95
N VAL A 193 20.54 -0.83 18.24
CA VAL A 193 19.83 -1.98 18.81
C VAL A 193 20.66 -2.70 19.89
N ALA A 194 21.99 -2.51 19.89
CA ALA A 194 22.88 -3.08 20.88
C ALA A 194 22.98 -2.24 22.18
N ASP A 195 22.44 -1.01 22.18
CA ASP A 195 22.58 -0.12 23.32
C ASP A 195 21.68 -0.54 24.49
N ARG A 196 22.21 -0.42 25.71
CA ARG A 196 21.46 -0.71 26.93
C ARG A 196 20.65 0.51 27.34
N PHE A 197 19.41 0.30 27.77
CA PHE A 197 18.50 1.36 28.21
C PHE A 197 19.05 2.17 29.41
N ASP A 198 19.71 1.49 30.36
CA ASP A 198 20.26 2.13 31.56
C ASP A 198 21.61 2.80 31.33
N ALA A 199 22.20 2.65 30.15
CA ALA A 199 23.48 3.25 29.79
C ALA A 199 23.28 4.55 28.98
N PRO A 200 24.27 5.46 28.97
CA PRO A 200 24.27 6.58 28.05
C PRO A 200 24.11 6.10 26.59
N PRO A 201 23.35 6.80 25.74
CA PRO A 201 22.80 8.14 25.96
C PRO A 201 21.39 8.21 26.59
N ILE A 202 20.74 7.07 26.87
CA ILE A 202 19.36 7.04 27.38
C ILE A 202 19.34 7.18 28.90
N SER A 203 20.25 6.51 29.61
CA SER A 203 20.41 6.60 31.07
C SER A 203 19.08 6.45 31.83
N GLY A 204 18.24 5.50 31.42
CA GLY A 204 16.95 5.21 32.06
C GLY A 204 15.80 6.17 31.71
N ASN A 205 16.04 7.25 30.96
CA ASN A 205 14.99 8.20 30.55
C ASN A 205 14.91 8.31 29.02
N PRO A 206 13.80 7.89 28.39
CA PRO A 206 13.67 7.92 26.93
C PRO A 206 13.72 9.33 26.34
N LEU A 207 13.42 10.38 27.12
CA LEU A 207 13.50 11.77 26.64
C LEU A 207 14.94 12.24 26.43
N ASN A 208 15.95 11.56 27.00
CA ASN A 208 17.36 11.86 26.76
C ASN A 208 17.81 11.57 25.31
N VAL A 209 16.97 10.87 24.53
CA VAL A 209 17.18 10.74 23.10
C VAL A 209 17.08 12.10 22.40
N VAL A 210 16.28 13.05 22.92
CA VAL A 210 16.14 14.39 22.34
C VAL A 210 17.26 15.28 22.90
N ARG A 211 18.11 15.80 22.00
CA ARG A 211 19.29 16.58 22.38
C ARG A 211 19.05 18.08 22.29
N GLY A 212 19.28 18.75 23.41
CA GLY A 212 19.36 20.21 23.52
C GLY A 212 18.08 20.96 23.10
N GLY A 213 18.17 22.29 23.02
CA GLY A 213 17.04 23.13 22.58
C GLY A 213 16.63 22.89 21.13
N ALA A 214 17.56 22.47 20.26
CA ALA A 214 17.29 22.18 18.86
C ALA A 214 16.35 20.97 18.68
N GLY A 215 16.53 19.90 19.46
CA GLY A 215 15.65 18.73 19.41
C GLY A 215 14.21 19.05 19.83
N TYR A 216 14.03 19.85 20.89
CA TYR A 216 12.70 20.29 21.31
C TYR A 216 12.07 21.29 20.34
N ALA A 217 12.85 22.20 19.76
CA ALA A 217 12.36 23.11 18.72
C ALA A 217 11.90 22.35 17.47
N LEU A 218 12.63 21.30 17.08
CA LEU A 218 12.22 20.39 16.02
C LEU A 218 10.88 19.71 16.33
N LEU A 219 10.74 19.12 17.52
CA LEU A 219 9.48 18.47 17.94
C LEU A 219 8.32 19.47 17.95
N ALA A 220 8.52 20.67 18.48
CA ALA A 220 7.50 21.71 18.50
C ALA A 220 7.11 22.16 17.08
N SER A 221 8.09 22.32 16.18
CA SER A 221 7.84 22.64 14.77
C SER A 221 7.03 21.55 14.06
N PHE A 222 7.37 20.29 14.30
CA PHE A 222 6.65 19.15 13.73
C PHE A 222 5.21 19.05 14.26
N LEU A 223 5.02 19.14 15.59
CA LEU A 223 3.69 19.09 16.21
C LEU A 223 2.83 20.28 15.78
N GLY A 224 3.41 21.47 15.72
CA GLY A 224 2.74 22.67 15.21
C GLY A 224 2.33 22.51 13.74
N GLY A 225 3.24 22.04 12.88
CA GLY A 225 2.94 21.75 11.48
C GLY A 225 1.84 20.71 11.31
N LEU A 226 1.86 19.64 12.11
CA LEU A 226 0.83 18.61 12.13
C LEU A 226 -0.53 19.20 12.53
N LEU A 227 -0.59 20.03 13.57
CA LEU A 227 -1.83 20.68 14.00
C LEU A 227 -2.41 21.56 12.89
N LEU A 228 -1.58 22.38 12.25
CA LEU A 228 -2.01 23.23 11.13
C LEU A 228 -2.53 22.39 9.95
N LEU A 229 -1.87 21.28 9.64
CA LEU A 229 -2.32 20.33 8.61
C LEU A 229 -3.66 19.68 8.98
N LEU A 230 -3.85 19.28 10.23
CA LEU A 230 -5.12 18.70 10.70
C LEU A 230 -6.27 19.70 10.61
N LEU A 231 -6.02 20.96 11.01
CA LEU A 231 -7.00 22.05 10.87
C LEU A 231 -7.36 22.29 9.41
N HIS A 232 -6.37 22.32 8.52
CA HIS A 232 -6.58 22.46 7.09
C HIS A 232 -7.40 21.30 6.51
N ARG A 233 -7.06 20.05 6.86
CA ARG A 233 -7.79 18.85 6.43
C ARG A 233 -9.23 18.84 6.95
N ALA A 234 -9.46 19.24 8.20
CA ALA A 234 -10.80 19.32 8.78
C ALA A 234 -11.66 20.38 8.08
N TRP A 235 -11.07 21.54 7.75
CA TRP A 235 -11.73 22.56 6.95
C TRP A 235 -12.05 22.06 5.53
N LEU A 236 -11.08 21.44 4.86
CA LEU A 236 -11.25 20.92 3.50
C LEU A 236 -12.28 19.77 3.44
N GLY A 237 -12.35 18.94 4.48
CA GLY A 237 -13.39 17.92 4.62
C GLY A 237 -14.78 18.50 4.76
N ARG A 238 -14.96 19.57 5.57
CA ARG A 238 -16.24 20.29 5.66
C ARG A 238 -16.63 20.89 4.31
N ARG A 239 -15.69 21.53 3.61
CA ARG A 239 -15.90 22.10 2.27
C ARG A 239 -16.28 21.04 1.24
N THR A 240 -15.62 19.88 1.26
CA THR A 240 -15.89 18.76 0.35
C THR A 240 -17.31 18.22 0.56
N ARG A 241 -17.71 17.97 1.82
CA ARG A 241 -19.07 17.52 2.16
C ARG A 241 -20.14 18.53 1.74
N ALA A 242 -19.90 19.82 1.96
CA ALA A 242 -20.82 20.86 1.54
C ALA A 242 -21.04 20.88 0.02
N ARG A 243 -20.00 20.62 -0.78
CA ARG A 243 -20.11 20.52 -2.24
C ARG A 243 -20.87 19.29 -2.69
N LEU A 244 -20.60 18.12 -2.09
CA LEU A 244 -21.32 16.88 -2.40
C LEU A 244 -22.83 17.03 -2.20
N VAL A 245 -23.27 17.63 -1.09
CA VAL A 245 -24.70 17.87 -0.83
C VAL A 245 -25.34 18.77 -1.90
N VAL A 246 -24.60 19.79 -2.35
CA VAL A 246 -25.09 20.70 -3.41
C VAL A 246 -25.17 20.00 -4.77
N GLU A 247 -24.17 19.17 -5.11
CA GLU A 247 -24.16 18.37 -6.34
C GLU A 247 -25.29 17.33 -6.34
N GLU A 248 -25.49 16.60 -5.24
CA GLU A 248 -26.59 15.66 -5.07
C GLU A 248 -27.95 16.36 -5.21
N ALA A 249 -28.13 17.52 -4.57
CA ALA A 249 -29.35 18.31 -4.69
C ALA A 249 -29.55 18.84 -6.12
N ALA A 250 -28.49 19.18 -6.84
CA ALA A 250 -28.55 19.63 -8.23
C ALA A 250 -28.89 18.48 -9.19
N VAL A 251 -28.37 17.27 -8.94
CA VAL A 251 -28.71 16.06 -9.70
C VAL A 251 -30.16 15.66 -9.45
N ALA A 252 -30.62 15.65 -8.20
CA ALA A 252 -32.02 15.35 -7.85
C ALA A 252 -33.01 16.33 -8.50
N ARG A 253 -32.64 17.61 -8.62
CA ARG A 253 -33.46 18.63 -9.32
C ARG A 253 -33.50 18.47 -10.84
N ARG A 254 -32.51 17.81 -11.45
CA ARG A 254 -32.50 17.55 -12.90
C ARG A 254 -33.41 16.40 -13.31
N GLY A 255 -33.92 15.61 -12.36
CA GLY A 255 -34.75 14.43 -12.63
C GLY A 255 -33.99 13.32 -13.37
N PRO A 256 -34.59 12.12 -13.54
CA PRO A 256 -33.97 11.01 -14.28
C PRO A 256 -33.81 11.29 -15.79
N ASP A 257 -34.40 12.35 -16.33
CA ASP A 257 -34.30 12.71 -17.74
C ASP A 257 -33.12 13.64 -18.02
N LYS A 258 -31.97 13.00 -18.25
CA LYS A 258 -30.81 13.40 -19.10
C LYS A 258 -29.53 12.82 -18.51
N ALA A 259 -29.49 11.49 -18.33
CA ALA A 259 -28.23 10.79 -18.52
C ALA A 259 -27.82 11.04 -19.98
N MET A 260 -26.83 11.91 -20.16
CA MET A 260 -26.20 12.13 -21.45
C MET A 260 -25.57 10.79 -21.84
N ALA A 261 -26.27 10.02 -22.68
CA ALA A 261 -25.68 8.88 -23.37
C ALA A 261 -24.34 9.36 -23.98
N PRO A 262 -23.24 8.63 -23.82
CA PRO A 262 -21.99 9.01 -24.47
C PRO A 262 -22.26 9.09 -25.98
N LYS A 263 -22.20 10.31 -26.53
CA LYS A 263 -22.14 10.54 -27.98
C LYS A 263 -20.85 9.89 -28.46
N GLY A 264 -20.95 8.66 -28.94
CA GLY A 264 -19.80 7.89 -29.40
C GLY A 264 -19.94 6.36 -29.34
N ALA A 265 -21.05 5.79 -28.90
CA ALA A 265 -21.33 4.38 -29.15
C ALA A 265 -21.81 4.23 -30.61
N ALA A 266 -20.86 4.03 -31.52
CA ALA A 266 -21.16 3.48 -32.84
C ALA A 266 -21.97 2.19 -32.64
N GLU A 267 -23.03 2.04 -33.43
CA GLU A 267 -23.85 0.84 -33.49
C GLU A 267 -22.97 -0.41 -33.56
N ALA A 268 -22.99 -1.21 -32.50
CA ALA A 268 -22.43 -2.55 -32.55
C ALA A 268 -23.33 -3.37 -33.50
N PRO A 269 -22.79 -4.00 -34.55
CA PRO A 269 -23.59 -4.85 -35.40
C PRO A 269 -24.09 -6.05 -34.59
N VAL A 270 -25.39 -6.29 -34.72
CA VAL A 270 -26.08 -7.49 -34.23
C VAL A 270 -25.39 -8.71 -34.83
N LEU A 271 -24.62 -9.43 -34.02
CA LEU A 271 -24.04 -10.71 -34.43
C LEU A 271 -25.12 -11.78 -34.35
N GLU A 272 -25.58 -12.20 -35.52
CA GLU A 272 -26.36 -13.42 -35.71
C GLU A 272 -25.66 -14.62 -35.08
N GLN A 273 -26.45 -15.41 -34.35
CA GLN A 273 -26.06 -16.72 -33.88
C GLN A 273 -25.84 -17.67 -35.06
N GLY A 274 -24.64 -18.24 -35.14
CA GLY A 274 -24.41 -19.53 -35.78
C GLY A 274 -23.41 -19.53 -36.94
N LYS A 275 -22.20 -20.05 -36.68
CA LYS A 275 -21.58 -21.16 -37.43
C LYS A 275 -20.17 -21.47 -36.90
N VAL A 276 -20.06 -22.69 -36.36
CA VAL A 276 -18.97 -23.68 -36.46
C VAL A 276 -17.80 -23.28 -37.35
N TRP A 277 -16.56 -23.31 -36.81
CA TRP A 277 -15.27 -23.87 -37.32
C TRP A 277 -14.28 -23.72 -36.14
N GLY A 278 -13.47 -24.68 -35.67
CA GLY A 278 -12.79 -25.78 -36.33
C GLY A 278 -11.32 -25.41 -36.56
N VAL A 279 -10.39 -26.15 -35.92
CA VAL A 279 -8.99 -26.44 -36.30
C VAL A 279 -7.84 -25.66 -35.61
N HIS A 280 -7.04 -26.43 -34.85
CA HIS A 280 -5.56 -26.53 -34.73
C HIS A 280 -4.70 -25.25 -34.89
N TYR A 281 -3.81 -24.90 -33.95
CA TYR A 281 -2.60 -25.60 -33.51
C TYR A 281 -2.24 -25.29 -32.05
#